data_AF-A0A7X9FMZ8-F1
#
_entry.id   AF-A0A7X9FMZ8-F1
#
_cell.length_a   1.000
_cell.length_b   1.000
_cell.length_c   1.000
_cell.angle_alpha   90.00
_cell.angle_beta   90.00
_cell.angle_gamma   90.00
#
_symmetry.space_group_name_H-M   'P 1'
#
loop_
_entity.id
_entity.type
_entity.pdbx_description
1 polymer ?
#
loop_
_entity_poly.entity_id
_entity_poly.type
_entity_poly.pdbx_seq_one_letter_code
_entity_poly.pdbx_strand_id
1 'polypeptide(L)'
;LLAGNILASFHTKSSHDARGVIRALPVTGVLWVAGFLAITGSPPFGIFVSELTILEAALDAGRYVLAAAYLLLLGLIFCGMAVSVLRMAQGRPTPHVAPGPRGEAVLSVAPPLVLAGLALLLGLYLPPFFQDLIGRAASLAAGM
;
A
#
# COMPACT_ATOMS: atom_id res chain seq x y z
N LEU A 1 -2.24 -4.63 -10.48
CA LEU A 1 -2.98 -5.90 -10.41
C LEU A 1 -4.40 -5.68 -9.89
N LEU A 2 -4.58 -5.31 -8.62
CA LEU A 2 -5.90 -5.12 -8.00
C LEU A 2 -6.78 -4.08 -8.70
N ALA A 3 -6.22 -2.94 -9.11
CA ALA A 3 -6.96 -1.96 -9.92
C ALA A 3 -7.48 -2.52 -11.25
N GLY A 4 -6.77 -3.49 -11.84
CA GLY A 4 -7.19 -4.20 -13.05
C GLY A 4 -8.38 -5.12 -12.79
N ASN A 5 -8.37 -5.85 -11.66
CA ASN A 5 -9.51 -6.67 -11.23
C ASN A 5 -10.74 -5.79 -10.98
N ILE A 6 -10.56 -4.65 -10.29
CA ILE A 6 -11.64 -3.69 -10.03
C ILE A 6 -12.17 -3.13 -11.36
N LEU A 7 -11.30 -2.71 -12.28
CA LEU A 7 -11.72 -2.20 -13.59
C LEU A 7 -12.48 -3.26 -14.40
N ALA A 8 -12.03 -4.52 -14.36
CA ALA A 8 -12.67 -5.62 -15.08
C ALA A 8 -14.08 -5.94 -14.55
N SER A 9 -14.34 -5.76 -13.26
CA SER A 9 -15.67 -6.02 -12.67
C SER A 9 -16.59 -4.80 -12.64
N PHE A 10 -16.04 -3.61 -12.40
CA PHE A 10 -16.81 -2.37 -12.25
C PHE A 10 -16.92 -1.56 -13.55
N HIS A 11 -16.12 -1.87 -14.57
CA HIS A 11 -16.09 -1.21 -15.88
C HIS A 11 -15.96 0.33 -15.82
N THR A 12 -15.38 0.85 -14.75
CA THR A 12 -15.15 2.29 -14.57
C THR A 12 -13.77 2.54 -13.99
N LYS A 13 -13.16 3.66 -14.40
CA LYS A 13 -11.90 4.19 -13.85
C LYS A 13 -12.14 5.23 -12.75
N SER A 14 -13.40 5.61 -12.53
CA SER A 14 -13.79 6.59 -11.53
C SER A 14 -13.79 5.97 -10.13
N SER A 15 -12.95 6.50 -9.24
CA SER A 15 -12.95 6.13 -7.82
C SER A 15 -14.24 6.52 -7.10
N HIS A 16 -15.02 7.45 -7.68
CA HIS A 16 -16.33 7.83 -7.15
C HIS A 16 -17.41 6.81 -7.47
N ASP A 17 -17.28 6.06 -8.58
CA ASP A 17 -18.30 5.13 -9.05
C ASP A 17 -17.97 3.67 -8.67
N ALA A 18 -16.69 3.32 -8.54
CA ALA A 18 -16.24 1.99 -8.11
C ALA A 18 -16.38 1.77 -6.58
N ARG A 19 -17.62 1.74 -6.06
CA ARG A 19 -17.92 1.59 -4.61
C ARG A 19 -18.31 0.18 -4.21
N GLY A 20 -18.07 -0.17 -2.94
CA GLY A 20 -18.47 -1.45 -2.37
C GLY A 20 -17.59 -2.62 -2.81
N VAL A 21 -16.32 -2.38 -3.13
CA VAL A 21 -15.40 -3.42 -3.62
C VAL A 21 -15.29 -4.59 -2.65
N ILE A 22 -15.25 -4.38 -1.33
CA ILE A 22 -15.18 -5.48 -0.35
C ILE A 22 -16.41 -6.40 -0.42
N ARG A 23 -17.58 -5.87 -0.78
CA ARG A 23 -18.81 -6.68 -0.88
C ARG A 23 -18.92 -7.39 -2.23
N ALA A 24 -18.42 -6.78 -3.30
CA ALA A 24 -18.47 -7.34 -4.65
C ALA A 24 -17.34 -8.36 -4.89
N LEU A 25 -16.11 -8.02 -4.47
CA LEU A 25 -14.88 -8.78 -4.64
C LEU A 25 -14.14 -8.83 -3.27
N PRO A 26 -14.54 -9.71 -2.34
CA PRO A 26 -14.02 -9.71 -0.97
C PRO A 26 -12.49 -9.83 -0.89
N VAL A 27 -11.86 -10.68 -1.70
CA VAL A 27 -10.40 -10.88 -1.59
C VAL A 27 -9.67 -9.69 -2.19
N THR A 28 -10.07 -9.27 -3.40
CA THR A 28 -9.54 -8.07 -4.05
C THR A 28 -9.74 -6.82 -3.19
N GLY A 29 -10.89 -6.68 -2.51
CA GLY A 29 -11.20 -5.55 -1.65
C GLY A 29 -10.35 -5.50 -0.38
N VAL A 30 -10.10 -6.64 0.26
CA VAL A 30 -9.17 -6.72 1.40
C VAL A 30 -7.75 -6.40 0.94
N LEU A 31 -7.29 -7.00 -0.16
CA LEU A 31 -5.97 -6.72 -0.72
C LEU A 31 -5.83 -5.26 -1.18
N TRP A 32 -6.91 -4.60 -1.61
CA TRP A 32 -6.92 -3.19 -1.99
C TRP A 32 -6.61 -2.30 -0.79
N VAL A 33 -7.24 -2.56 0.36
CA VAL A 33 -6.97 -1.84 1.61
C VAL A 33 -5.58 -2.19 2.14
N ALA A 34 -5.20 -3.47 2.13
CA ALA A 34 -3.86 -3.89 2.57
C ALA A 34 -2.75 -3.27 1.72
N GLY A 35 -2.93 -3.22 0.40
CA GLY A 35 -1.99 -2.57 -0.52
C GLY A 35 -1.90 -1.07 -0.31
N PHE A 36 -3.01 -0.39 0.02
CA PHE A 36 -2.99 1.00 0.45
C PHE A 36 -2.13 1.18 1.71
N LEU A 37 -2.37 0.41 2.77
CA LEU A 37 -1.60 0.47 4.01
C LEU A 37 -0.10 0.17 3.78
N ALA A 38 0.20 -0.75 2.86
CA ALA A 38 1.57 -1.08 2.49
C ALA A 38 2.30 0.09 1.83
N ILE A 39 1.65 0.77 0.87
CA ILE A 39 2.27 1.85 0.10
C ILE A 39 2.37 3.14 0.93
N THR A 40 1.41 3.40 1.81
CA THR A 40 1.42 4.57 2.68
C THR A 40 2.22 4.36 3.97
N GLY A 41 3.06 3.34 4.02
CA GLY A 41 4.01 3.14 5.12
C GLY A 41 3.34 2.86 6.46
N SER A 42 2.21 2.16 6.51
CA SER A 42 1.61 1.78 7.80
C SER A 42 2.38 0.61 8.44
N PRO A 43 2.45 0.50 9.79
CA PRO A 43 2.85 -0.76 10.43
C PRO A 43 1.90 -1.86 9.92
N PRO A 44 2.33 -3.07 9.49
CA PRO A 44 3.59 -3.82 9.65
C PRO A 44 4.51 -3.87 8.39
N PHE A 45 4.46 -2.88 7.50
CA PHE A 45 5.19 -2.93 6.21
C PHE A 45 6.55 -2.25 6.29
N GLY A 46 7.51 -2.71 5.47
CA GLY A 46 8.89 -2.22 5.51
C GLY A 46 9.04 -0.73 5.15
N ILE A 47 8.10 -0.18 4.37
CA ILE A 47 8.07 1.26 4.04
C ILE A 47 7.95 2.10 5.32
N PHE A 48 7.19 1.65 6.33
CA PHE A 48 7.10 2.34 7.63
C PHE A 48 8.46 2.52 8.30
N VAL A 49 9.28 1.47 8.28
CA VAL A 49 10.63 1.51 8.88
C VAL A 49 11.49 2.52 8.15
N SER A 50 11.45 2.54 6.82
CA SER A 50 12.16 3.54 6.01
C SER A 50 11.74 4.97 6.34
N GLU A 51 10.43 5.22 6.48
CA GLU A 51 9.89 6.54 6.82
C GLU A 51 10.31 6.99 8.23
N LEU A 52 10.29 6.06 9.19
CA LEU A 52 10.76 6.30 10.55
C LEU A 52 12.27 6.59 10.58
N THR A 53 13.08 5.84 9.85
CA THR A 53 14.54 6.08 9.76
C THR A 53 14.86 7.45 9.14
N ILE A 54 14.12 7.88 8.11
CA ILE A 54 14.28 9.22 7.53
C ILE A 54 13.93 10.31 8.54
N LEU A 55 12.84 10.10 9.29
CA LEU A 55 12.42 11.03 10.33
C LEU A 55 13.45 11.13 11.47
N GLU A 56 13.93 9.99 11.98
CA GLU A 56 14.97 9.91 13.00
C GLU A 56 16.24 10.64 12.55
N ALA A 57 16.73 10.38 11.33
CA ALA A 57 17.91 11.05 10.78
C ALA A 57 17.73 12.59 10.67
N ALA A 58 16.52 13.06 10.33
CA ALA A 58 16.23 14.48 10.27
C ALA A 58 16.19 15.14 11.65
N LEU A 59 15.67 14.44 12.67
CA LEU A 59 15.63 14.90 14.05
C LEU A 59 17.03 14.93 14.67
N ASP A 60 17.83 13.87 14.46
CA ASP A 60 19.21 13.77 14.95
C ASP A 60 20.11 14.87 14.35
N ALA A 61 19.86 15.26 13.10
CA ALA A 61 20.52 16.40 12.46
C ALA A 61 20.01 17.78 12.94
N GLY A 62 19.07 17.83 13.88
CA GLY A 62 18.46 19.07 14.40
C GLY A 62 17.55 19.80 13.40
N ARG A 63 17.14 19.15 12.31
CA ARG A 63 16.38 19.77 11.21
C ARG A 63 14.88 19.69 11.42
N TYR A 64 14.38 20.24 12.54
CA TYR A 64 12.98 20.11 12.97
C TYR A 64 11.95 20.62 11.94
N VAL A 65 12.25 21.71 11.23
CA VAL A 65 11.35 22.24 10.19
C VAL A 65 11.20 21.25 9.04
N LEU A 66 12.29 20.59 8.64
CA LEU A 66 12.26 19.56 7.59
C LEU A 66 11.49 18.32 8.06
N ALA A 67 11.73 17.88 9.29
CA ALA A 67 10.99 16.77 9.90
C ALA A 67 9.48 17.04 9.97
N ALA A 68 9.09 18.25 10.37
CA ALA A 68 7.68 18.66 10.42
C ALA A 68 7.05 18.72 9.03
N ALA A 69 7.74 19.31 8.05
CA ALA A 69 7.27 19.34 6.66
C ALA A 69 7.13 17.93 6.08
N TYR A 70 8.09 17.04 6.35
CA TYR A 70 8.05 15.64 5.95
C TYR A 70 6.82 14.92 6.51
N LEU A 71 6.56 15.03 7.81
CA LEU A 71 5.37 14.44 8.46
C LEU A 71 4.06 15.00 7.91
N LEU A 72 3.99 16.32 7.65
CA LEU A 72 2.80 16.94 7.08
C LEU A 72 2.51 16.40 5.68
N LEU A 73 3.53 16.28 4.83
CA LEU A 73 3.36 15.73 3.48
C LEU A 73 2.98 14.25 3.52
N LEU A 74 3.59 13.47 4.41
CA LEU A 74 3.25 12.07 4.61
C LEU A 74 1.78 11.90 5.05
N GLY A 75 1.35 12.70 6.03
CA GLY A 75 -0.04 12.74 6.48
C GLY A 75 -1.02 13.18 5.39
N LEU A 76 -0.65 14.14 4.56
CA LEU A 76 -1.48 14.60 3.43
C LEU A 76 -1.67 13.48 2.40
N ILE A 77 -0.60 12.77 2.03
CA ILE A 77 -0.66 11.63 1.11
C ILE A 77 -1.53 10.53 1.71
N PHE A 78 -1.31 10.18 2.98
CA PHE A 78 -2.10 9.16 3.68
C PHE A 78 -3.59 9.50 3.66
N CYS A 79 -3.97 10.71 4.08
CA CYS A 79 -5.36 11.16 4.11
C CYS A 79 -5.99 11.20 2.71
N GLY A 80 -5.28 11.76 1.72
CA GLY A 80 -5.78 11.85 0.34
C GLY A 80 -6.04 10.48 -0.28
N MET A 81 -5.13 9.53 -0.06
CA MET A 81 -5.30 8.15 -0.52
C MET A 81 -6.37 7.42 0.27
N ALA A 82 -6.40 7.56 1.61
CA ALA A 82 -7.37 6.91 2.48
C ALA A 82 -8.80 7.24 2.06
N VAL A 83 -9.11 8.53 1.84
CA VAL A 83 -10.45 8.96 1.41
C VAL A 83 -10.87 8.27 0.11
N SER A 84 -9.96 8.11 -0.84
CA SER A 84 -10.25 7.48 -2.14
C SER A 84 -10.39 5.96 -2.01
N VAL A 85 -9.42 5.31 -1.38
CA VAL A 85 -9.35 3.85 -1.21
C VAL A 85 -10.53 3.35 -0.37
N LEU A 86 -10.79 3.98 0.77
CA LEU A 86 -11.82 3.54 1.71
C LEU A 86 -13.22 3.78 1.14
N ARG A 87 -13.42 4.86 0.38
CA ARG A 87 -14.67 5.11 -0.37
C ARG A 87 -14.93 4.02 -1.42
N MET A 88 -13.91 3.57 -2.13
CA MET A 88 -14.05 2.47 -3.09
C MET A 88 -14.30 1.14 -2.38
N ALA A 89 -13.56 0.87 -1.30
CA ALA A 89 -13.63 -0.38 -0.55
C ALA A 89 -15.01 -0.58 0.11
N GLN A 90 -15.57 0.49 0.68
CA GLN A 90 -16.81 0.48 1.45
C GLN A 90 -18.04 0.91 0.62
N GLY A 91 -19.23 0.80 1.21
CA GLY A 91 -20.48 1.23 0.60
C GLY A 91 -21.31 0.11 -0.03
N ARG A 92 -22.40 0.49 -0.71
CA ARG A 92 -23.23 -0.43 -1.50
C ARG A 92 -22.55 -0.64 -2.86
N PRO A 93 -22.44 -1.90 -3.34
CA PRO A 93 -21.96 -2.17 -4.69
C PRO A 93 -22.78 -1.41 -5.72
N THR A 94 -22.13 -0.94 -6.78
CA THR A 94 -22.85 -0.38 -7.92
C THR A 94 -23.81 -1.41 -8.51
N PRO A 95 -25.02 -1.01 -8.95
CA PRO A 95 -26.12 -1.94 -9.24
C PRO A 95 -25.86 -2.96 -10.36
N HIS A 96 -24.77 -2.83 -11.10
CA HIS A 96 -24.45 -3.65 -12.28
C HIS A 96 -23.36 -4.70 -12.00
N VAL A 97 -22.83 -4.78 -10.77
CA VAL A 97 -21.87 -5.79 -10.37
C VAL A 97 -22.61 -6.93 -9.66
N ALA A 98 -22.67 -8.11 -10.26
CA ALA A 98 -23.26 -9.29 -9.63
C ALA A 98 -22.48 -9.62 -8.34
N PRO A 99 -23.12 -9.59 -7.16
CA PRO A 99 -22.42 -9.88 -5.91
C PRO A 99 -22.16 -11.39 -5.77
N GLY A 100 -20.90 -11.79 -5.62
CA GLY A 100 -20.57 -13.13 -5.14
C GLY A 100 -19.15 -13.64 -5.47
N PRO A 101 -18.67 -14.68 -4.77
CA PRO A 101 -17.33 -15.26 -4.94
C PRO A 101 -17.05 -15.83 -6.33
N ARG A 102 -18.10 -16.06 -7.13
CA ARG A 102 -18.00 -16.59 -8.50
C ARG A 102 -17.36 -15.60 -9.50
N GLY A 103 -17.13 -14.35 -9.11
CA GLY A 103 -16.46 -13.34 -9.94
C GLY A 103 -14.94 -13.27 -9.81
N GLU A 104 -14.34 -13.86 -8.77
CA GLU A 104 -12.89 -13.79 -8.54
C GLU A 104 -12.18 -15.06 -9.04
N ALA A 105 -11.59 -14.99 -10.22
CA ALA A 105 -10.73 -16.07 -10.72
C ALA A 105 -9.47 -16.19 -9.84
N VAL A 106 -9.10 -17.41 -9.44
CA VAL A 106 -7.89 -17.66 -8.61
C VAL A 106 -6.64 -17.02 -9.25
N LEU A 107 -6.54 -17.06 -10.58
CA LEU A 107 -5.42 -16.50 -11.32
C LEU A 107 -5.33 -14.96 -11.26
N SER A 108 -6.44 -14.24 -11.01
CA SER A 108 -6.44 -12.78 -10.87
C SER A 108 -6.08 -12.32 -9.46
N VAL A 109 -6.24 -13.20 -8.46
CA VAL A 109 -6.00 -12.91 -7.04
C VAL A 109 -4.67 -13.47 -6.54
N ALA A 110 -4.20 -14.59 -7.10
CA ALA A 110 -2.97 -15.24 -6.65
C ALA A 110 -1.73 -14.34 -6.78
N PRO A 111 -1.46 -13.67 -7.93
CA PRO A 111 -0.30 -12.77 -8.03
C PRO A 111 -0.31 -11.61 -7.02
N PRO A 112 -1.39 -10.81 -6.87
CA PRO A 112 -1.38 -9.74 -5.87
C PRO A 112 -1.33 -10.26 -4.43
N LEU A 113 -1.91 -11.43 -4.14
CA LEU A 113 -1.81 -12.05 -2.81
C LEU A 113 -0.37 -12.45 -2.49
N VAL A 114 0.34 -13.08 -3.42
CA VAL A 114 1.76 -13.44 -3.26
C VAL A 114 2.61 -12.19 -3.04
N LEU A 115 2.41 -11.15 -3.84
CA LEU A 115 3.15 -9.89 -3.68
C LEU A 115 2.85 -9.21 -2.34
N ALA A 116 1.59 -9.18 -1.91
CA ALA A 116 1.22 -8.64 -0.61
C ALA A 116 1.86 -9.44 0.54
N GLY A 117 1.86 -10.77 0.44
CA GLY A 117 2.52 -11.65 1.41
C GLY A 117 4.03 -11.44 1.48
N LEU A 118 4.70 -11.30 0.33
CA LEU A 118 6.13 -11.00 0.28
C LEU A 118 6.44 -9.61 0.84
N ALA A 119 5.65 -8.60 0.51
CA ALA A 119 5.81 -7.24 1.05
C ALA A 119 5.63 -7.21 2.57
N LEU A 120 4.65 -7.96 3.09
CA LEU A 120 4.43 -8.13 4.53
C LEU A 120 5.60 -8.87 5.19
N LEU A 121 6.04 -9.97 4.59
CA LEU A 121 7.15 -10.77 5.12
C LEU A 121 8.43 -9.94 5.21
N LEU A 122 8.76 -9.19 4.15
CA LEU A 122 9.93 -8.30 4.15
C LEU A 122 9.77 -7.12 5.13
N GLY A 123 8.55 -6.69 5.42
CA GLY A 123 8.27 -5.68 6.43
C GLY A 123 8.46 -6.18 7.86
N LEU A 124 8.07 -7.43 8.13
CA LEU A 124 8.22 -8.07 9.44
C LEU A 124 9.65 -8.59 9.68
N TYR A 125 10.30 -9.07 8.63
CA TYR A 125 11.63 -9.64 8.67
C TYR A 125 12.39 -9.27 7.42
N LEU A 126 13.44 -8.47 7.59
CA LEU A 126 14.40 -8.18 6.55
C LEU A 126 15.58 -9.15 6.68
N PRO A 127 15.78 -10.10 5.74
CA PRO A 127 16.89 -11.04 5.81
C PRO A 127 18.25 -10.33 5.85
N PRO A 128 19.25 -10.86 6.59
CA PRO A 128 20.58 -10.25 6.72
C PRO A 128 21.24 -9.94 5.37
N PHE A 129 21.04 -10.80 4.37
CA PHE A 129 21.54 -10.58 3.01
C PHE A 129 21.07 -9.25 2.40
N PHE A 130 19.81 -8.87 2.62
CA PHE A 130 19.30 -7.58 2.12
C PHE A 130 19.87 -6.41 2.91
N GLN A 131 20.04 -6.56 4.23
CA GLN A 131 20.67 -5.53 5.06
C GLN A 131 22.12 -5.27 4.61
N ASP A 132 22.89 -6.33 4.39
CA ASP A 132 24.26 -6.24 3.90
C ASP A 132 24.34 -5.59 2.52
N LEU A 133 23.43 -5.95 1.61
CA LEU A 133 23.39 -5.40 0.27
C LEU A 133 23.05 -3.90 0.27
N ILE A 134 22.05 -3.50 1.08
CA ILE A 134 21.66 -2.09 1.23
C ILE A 134 22.80 -1.30 1.88
N GLY A 135 23.45 -1.85 2.91
CA GLY A 135 24.59 -1.22 3.58
C GLY A 135 25.77 -0.98 2.63
N ARG A 136 26.11 -1.96 1.80
CA ARG A 136 27.16 -1.83 0.77
C ARG A 136 26.78 -0.81 -0.31
N ALA A 137 25.53 -0.79 -0.74
CA ALA A 137 25.06 0.20 -1.71
C ALA A 137 25.13 1.62 -1.14
N ALA A 138 24.77 1.78 0.14
CA ALA A 138 24.85 3.06 0.85
C ALA A 138 26.31 3.53 1.02
N SER A 139 27.25 2.64 1.35
CA SER A 139 28.67 3.01 1.48
C SER A 139 29.26 3.47 0.14
N LEU A 140 28.98 2.74 -0.94
CA LEU A 140 29.39 3.11 -2.29
C LEU A 140 28.81 4.47 -2.71
N ALA A 141 27.56 4.74 -2.40
CA ALA A 141 26.92 6.03 -2.69
C ALA A 141 27.52 7.18 -1.85
N ALA A 142 27.96 6.89 -0.63
CA ALA A 142 28.65 7.84 0.25
C ALA A 142 30.14 8.04 -0.12
N GLY A 143 30.67 7.27 -1.07
CA GLY A 143 32.07 7.32 -1.48
C GLY A 143 33.03 6.70 -0.45
N MET A 144 32.54 5.78 0.39
CA MET A 144 33.31 5.04 1.40
C MET A 144 33.53 3.59 1.01
#